data_AF-B4ISE0-F1
#
_entry.id   AF-B4ISE0-F1
#
_cell.length_a   1.000
_cell.length_b   1.000
_cell.length_c   1.000
_cell.angle_alpha   90.00
_cell.angle_beta   90.00
_cell.angle_gamma   90.00
#
_symmetry.space_group_name_H-M   'P 1'
#
loop_
_entity.id
_entity.type
_entity.pdbx_description
1 polymer ?
#
loop_
_entity_poly.entity_id
_entity_poly.type
_entity_poly.pdbx_seq_one_letter_code
_entity_poly.pdbx_strand_id
1 'polypeptide(L)'
;MCGKNTYLADSWNRLDFFIVLAGLLEYVMHVENLNLTAIRTIRVLRPLRAINRIPSMRILVMLLLDTLPMLGNVLLLCFFVFFIFGIIGVQLWQGILRQRCTLDCPEGMIYPIT
;
A
#
# COMPACT_ATOMS: atom_id res chain seq x y z
N MET A 1 -29.03 -13.98 -13.07
CA MET A 1 -28.10 -13.68 -14.18
C MET A 1 -26.68 -13.54 -13.64
N CYS A 2 -26.01 -14.64 -13.32
CA CYS A 2 -24.57 -14.67 -13.01
C CYS A 2 -24.06 -16.06 -13.40
N GLY A 3 -23.42 -16.18 -14.56
CA GLY A 3 -22.90 -17.44 -15.09
C GLY A 3 -21.37 -17.51 -15.03
N LYS A 4 -20.81 -18.72 -15.05
CA LYS A 4 -19.35 -19.02 -15.05
C LYS A 4 -18.55 -18.44 -16.24
N ASN A 5 -19.20 -17.73 -17.15
CA ASN A 5 -18.61 -17.02 -18.30
C ASN A 5 -18.88 -15.51 -18.25
N THR A 6 -18.98 -14.93 -17.05
CA THR A 6 -19.16 -13.47 -16.92
C THR A 6 -17.80 -12.80 -16.96
N TYR A 7 -17.64 -11.84 -17.88
CA TYR A 7 -16.43 -11.04 -18.12
C TYR A 7 -15.76 -10.50 -16.83
N LEU A 8 -16.54 -10.28 -15.76
CA LEU A 8 -16.07 -9.76 -14.47
C LEU A 8 -15.51 -10.79 -13.49
N ALA A 9 -15.60 -12.10 -13.78
CA ALA A 9 -15.07 -13.17 -12.92
C ALA A 9 -13.57 -13.42 -13.13
N ASP A 10 -13.04 -13.09 -14.32
CA ASP A 10 -11.61 -13.24 -14.61
C ASP A 10 -10.84 -12.03 -14.08
N SER A 11 -9.94 -12.26 -13.11
CA SER A 11 -9.12 -11.22 -12.50
C SER A 11 -8.30 -10.43 -13.52
N TRP A 12 -7.90 -11.04 -14.64
CA TRP A 12 -7.14 -10.36 -15.69
C TRP A 12 -7.96 -9.35 -16.44
N ASN A 13 -9.22 -9.67 -16.68
CA ASN A 13 -10.12 -8.78 -17.38
C ASN A 13 -10.50 -7.57 -16.52
N ARG A 14 -10.59 -7.76 -15.20
CA ARG A 14 -10.79 -6.67 -14.24
C ARG A 14 -9.55 -5.75 -14.15
N LEU A 15 -8.34 -6.31 -14.24
CA LEU A 15 -7.09 -5.56 -14.33
C LEU A 15 -6.99 -4.75 -15.64
N ASP A 16 -7.37 -5.35 -16.78
CA ASP A 16 -7.38 -4.66 -18.07
C ASP A 16 -8.35 -3.48 -18.05
N PHE A 17 -9.56 -3.67 -17.51
CA PHE A 17 -10.53 -2.58 -17.32
C PHE A 17 -9.97 -1.43 -16.48
N PHE A 18 -9.28 -1.72 -15.39
CA PHE A 18 -8.65 -0.70 -14.55
C PHE A 18 -7.55 0.07 -15.29
N ILE A 19 -6.75 -0.61 -16.10
CA ILE A 19 -5.69 0.00 -16.92
C ILE A 19 -6.30 0.92 -18.00
N VAL A 20 -7.37 0.49 -18.67
CA VAL A 20 -8.09 1.31 -19.65
C VAL A 20 -8.69 2.54 -18.97
N LEU A 21 -9.30 2.40 -17.80
CA LEU A 21 -9.86 3.51 -17.02
C LEU A 21 -8.77 4.51 -16.59
N ALA A 22 -7.62 4.01 -16.12
CA ALA A 22 -6.48 4.87 -15.75
C ALA A 22 -5.94 5.65 -16.96
N GLY A 23 -5.88 5.02 -18.15
CA GLY A 23 -5.51 5.70 -19.40
C GLY A 23 -6.54 6.75 -19.84
N LEU A 24 -7.83 6.46 -19.66
CA LEU A 24 -8.90 7.42 -19.92
C LEU A 24 -8.82 8.62 -18.98
N LEU A 25 -8.57 8.38 -17.68
CA LEU A 25 -8.36 9.44 -16.69
C LEU A 25 -7.13 10.30 -17.02
N GLU A 26 -6.02 9.70 -17.50
CA GLU A 26 -4.87 10.47 -17.99
C GLU A 26 -5.28 11.41 -19.12
N TYR A 27 -6.05 10.91 -20.08
CA TYR A 27 -6.51 11.70 -21.23
C TYR A 27 -7.38 12.88 -20.80
N VAL A 28 -8.35 12.65 -19.91
CA VAL A 28 -9.23 13.70 -19.39
C VAL A 28 -8.44 14.74 -18.57
N MET A 29 -7.54 14.29 -17.67
CA MET A 29 -6.72 15.19 -16.85
C MET A 29 -5.70 15.99 -17.66
N HIS A 30 -5.23 15.45 -18.79
CA HIS A 30 -4.37 16.18 -19.72
C HIS A 30 -5.10 17.34 -20.40
N VAL A 31 -6.40 17.18 -20.70
CA VAL A 31 -7.24 18.23 -21.28
C VAL A 31 -7.48 19.36 -20.26
N GLU A 32 -7.65 19.04 -18.97
CA GLU A 32 -7.92 20.04 -17.93
C GLU A 32 -6.66 20.68 -17.30
N ASN A 33 -5.43 20.30 -17.72
CA ASN A 33 -4.16 20.82 -17.19
C ASN A 33 -4.00 20.69 -15.66
N LEU A 34 -4.59 19.65 -15.05
CA LEU A 34 -4.53 19.46 -13.59
C LEU A 34 -3.44 18.47 -13.17
N ASN A 35 -2.48 19.01 -12.41
CA ASN A 35 -1.55 18.36 -11.46
C ASN A 35 -0.61 17.24 -11.96
N LEU A 36 0.66 17.61 -12.03
CA LEU A 36 1.85 16.84 -12.37
C LEU A 36 2.08 15.55 -11.53
N THR A 37 1.42 15.41 -10.38
CA THR A 37 1.55 14.26 -9.46
C THR A 37 0.75 13.04 -9.93
N ALA A 38 -0.50 13.23 -10.38
CA ALA A 38 -1.34 12.13 -10.88
C ALA A 38 -0.74 11.52 -12.16
N ILE A 39 -0.21 12.38 -13.03
CA ILE A 39 0.52 12.02 -14.25
C ILE A 39 1.70 11.08 -13.97
N ARG A 40 2.43 11.26 -12.85
CA ARG A 40 3.54 10.36 -12.50
C ARG A 40 3.02 8.97 -12.14
N THR A 41 1.98 8.88 -11.32
CA THR A 41 1.42 7.59 -10.89
C THR A 41 0.82 6.79 -12.05
N ILE A 42 0.12 7.45 -12.99
CA ILE A 42 -0.51 6.77 -14.13
C ILE A 42 0.54 6.25 -15.13
N ARG A 43 1.68 6.94 -15.27
CA ARG A 43 2.81 6.44 -16.08
C ARG A 43 3.38 5.11 -15.55
N VAL A 44 3.36 4.90 -14.23
CA VAL A 44 3.81 3.64 -13.59
C VAL A 44 2.86 2.47 -13.88
N LEU A 45 1.60 2.75 -14.26
CA LEU A 45 0.65 1.71 -14.71
C LEU A 45 0.89 1.26 -16.17
N ARG A 46 1.57 2.04 -17.01
CA ARG A 46 1.87 1.66 -18.41
C ARG A 46 2.75 0.40 -18.53
N PRO A 47 3.81 0.20 -17.72
CA PRO A 47 4.52 -1.07 -17.62
C PRO A 47 3.60 -2.25 -17.33
N LEU A 48 2.60 -2.05 -16.47
CA LEU A 48 1.58 -3.05 -16.14
C LEU A 48 0.71 -3.41 -17.35
N ARG A 49 0.38 -2.42 -18.20
CA ARG A 49 -0.27 -2.65 -19.51
C ARG A 49 0.59 -3.50 -20.45
N ALA A 50 1.91 -3.25 -20.47
CA ALA A 50 2.84 -4.03 -21.31
C ALA A 50 2.91 -5.50 -20.88
N ILE A 51 2.84 -5.77 -19.57
CA ILE A 51 2.77 -7.14 -19.01
C ILE A 51 1.52 -7.87 -19.51
N ASN A 52 0.37 -7.19 -19.59
CA ASN A 52 -0.88 -7.79 -20.10
C ASN A 52 -0.84 -8.07 -21.62
N ARG A 53 0.02 -7.39 -22.38
CA ARG A 53 0.23 -7.62 -23.80
C ARG A 53 1.11 -8.83 -24.10
N ILE A 54 2.00 -9.22 -23.17
CA ILE A 54 2.99 -10.28 -23.36
C ILE A 54 2.54 -11.52 -22.56
N PRO A 55 2.07 -12.58 -23.23
CA PRO A 55 1.52 -13.76 -22.53
C PRO A 55 2.54 -14.44 -21.62
N SER A 56 3.84 -14.38 -21.94
CA SER A 56 4.92 -14.95 -21.12
C SER A 56 5.05 -14.29 -19.75
N MET A 57 4.85 -12.97 -19.64
CA MET A 57 4.95 -12.25 -18.37
C MET A 57 3.72 -12.50 -17.47
N ARG A 58 2.54 -12.64 -18.11
CA ARG A 58 1.28 -12.98 -17.43
C ARG A 58 1.37 -14.30 -16.66
N ILE A 59 2.01 -15.31 -17.23
CA ILE A 59 2.18 -16.63 -16.62
C ILE A 59 2.99 -16.53 -15.32
N LEU A 60 4.09 -15.77 -15.31
CA LEU A 60 4.91 -15.59 -14.11
C LEU A 60 4.10 -14.94 -12.96
N VAL A 61 3.33 -13.90 -13.28
CA VAL A 61 2.48 -13.24 -12.29
C VAL A 61 1.38 -14.18 -11.79
N MET A 62 0.77 -15.00 -12.64
CA MET A 62 -0.19 -16.02 -12.18
C MET A 62 0.43 -17.03 -11.24
N LEU A 63 1.64 -17.52 -11.53
CA LEU A 63 2.36 -18.45 -10.64
C LEU A 63 2.65 -17.82 -9.27
N LEU A 64 3.06 -16.54 -9.26
CA LEU A 64 3.24 -15.79 -8.02
C LEU A 64 1.92 -15.63 -7.25
N LEU A 65 0.84 -15.28 -7.94
CA LEU A 65 -0.47 -15.13 -7.32
C LEU A 65 -1.08 -16.47 -6.86
N ASP A 66 -0.73 -17.58 -7.51
CA ASP A 66 -1.18 -18.93 -7.15
C ASP A 66 -0.44 -19.48 -5.92
N THR A 67 0.81 -19.05 -5.72
CA THR A 67 1.60 -19.36 -4.51
C THR A 67 1.31 -18.44 -3.32
N LEU A 68 0.81 -17.22 -3.57
CA LEU A 68 0.36 -16.29 -2.54
C LEU A 68 -0.63 -16.86 -1.50
N PRO A 69 -1.68 -17.64 -1.84
CA PRO A 69 -2.58 -18.20 -0.84
C PRO A 69 -1.86 -19.15 0.13
N MET A 70 -0.85 -19.89 -0.35
CA MET A 70 -0.03 -20.76 0.52
C MET A 70 0.84 -19.92 1.47
N LEU A 71 1.44 -18.83 0.97
CA LEU A 71 2.14 -17.84 1.80
C LEU A 71 1.21 -17.08 2.75
N GLY A 72 -0.05 -16.88 2.36
CA GLY A 72 -1.05 -16.14 3.12
C GLY A 72 -1.29 -16.73 4.50
N ASN A 73 -1.30 -18.06 4.61
CA ASN A 73 -1.43 -18.73 5.91
C ASN A 73 -0.23 -18.43 6.83
N VAL A 74 0.99 -18.42 6.29
CA VAL A 74 2.21 -18.08 7.06
C VAL A 74 2.23 -16.60 7.44
N LEU A 75 1.84 -15.73 6.52
CA LEU A 75 1.74 -14.28 6.77
C LEU A 75 0.68 -13.97 7.83
N LEU A 76 -0.45 -14.67 7.85
CA LEU A 76 -1.48 -14.50 8.87
C LEU A 76 -0.96 -14.89 10.25
N LEU A 77 -0.26 -16.02 10.35
CA LEU A 77 0.40 -16.44 11.60
C LEU A 77 1.45 -15.41 12.04
N CYS A 78 2.28 -14.94 11.11
CA CYS A 78 3.30 -13.92 11.37
C CYS A 78 2.67 -12.60 11.85
N PHE A 79 1.59 -12.16 11.20
CA PHE A 79 0.85 -10.96 11.60
C PHE A 79 0.23 -11.11 12.99
N PHE A 80 -0.34 -12.27 13.30
CA PHE A 80 -0.87 -12.56 14.64
C PHE A 80 0.23 -12.49 15.70
N VAL A 81 1.39 -13.08 15.44
CA VAL A 81 2.55 -13.02 16.35
C VAL A 81 3.02 -11.58 16.56
N PHE A 82 3.19 -10.80 15.48
CA PHE A 82 3.55 -9.39 15.58
C PHE A 82 2.50 -8.55 16.31
N PHE A 83 1.22 -8.88 16.17
CA PHE A 83 0.16 -8.19 16.88
C PHE A 83 0.25 -8.40 18.40
N ILE A 84 0.46 -9.64 18.85
CA ILE A 84 0.64 -9.95 20.28
C ILE A 84 1.89 -9.26 20.84
N PHE A 85 3.04 -9.38 20.18
CA PHE A 85 4.26 -8.69 20.61
C PHE A 85 4.14 -7.16 20.53
N GLY A 86 3.37 -6.63 19.58
CA GLY A 86 3.08 -5.21 19.47
C GLY A 86 2.29 -4.68 20.65
N ILE A 87 1.23 -5.38 21.08
CA ILE A 87 0.44 -5.01 22.26
C ILE A 87 1.31 -5.04 23.52
N ILE A 88 2.05 -6.13 23.72
CA ILE A 88 2.96 -6.28 24.86
C ILE A 88 4.03 -5.18 24.85
N GLY A 89 4.61 -4.90 23.68
CA GLY A 89 5.63 -3.87 23.51
C GLY A 89 5.11 -2.48 23.84
N VAL A 90 3.91 -2.13 23.38
CA VAL A 90 3.28 -0.84 23.72
C VAL A 90 3.02 -0.75 25.22
N GLN A 91 2.48 -1.80 25.86
CA GLN A 91 2.19 -1.78 27.30
C GLN A 91 3.45 -1.72 28.17
N LEU A 92 4.55 -2.36 27.75
CA LEU A 92 5.80 -2.35 28.50
C LEU A 92 6.59 -1.04 28.32
N TRP A 93 6.63 -0.49 27.10
CA TRP A 93 7.41 0.72 26.77
C TRP A 93 6.59 2.01 26.77
N GLN A 94 5.32 1.98 27.17
CA GLN A 94 4.50 3.20 27.25
C GLN A 94 5.16 4.22 28.19
N GLY A 95 5.60 5.36 27.66
CA GLY A 95 6.15 6.46 28.45
C GLY A 95 7.63 6.31 28.86
N ILE A 96 8.20 5.11 28.86
CA ILE A 96 9.63 4.88 29.19
C ILE A 96 10.55 5.59 28.19
N LEU A 97 10.19 5.54 26.89
CA LEU A 97 11.00 6.17 25.83
C LEU A 97 10.98 7.70 25.87
N ARG A 98 10.18 8.32 26.76
CA ARG A 98 10.08 9.78 26.90
C ARG A 98 10.81 10.32 28.13
N GLN A 99 11.67 9.51 28.76
CA GLN A 99 12.53 9.98 29.84
C GLN A 99 13.46 11.08 29.33
N ARG A 100 13.31 12.27 29.91
CA ARG A 100 14.18 13.44 29.70
C ARG A 100 14.63 13.91 31.09
N CYS A 101 15.91 14.21 31.23
CA CYS A 101 16.40 14.88 32.43
C CYS A 101 15.93 16.34 32.38
N THR A 102 15.05 16.72 33.29
CA THR A 102 14.79 18.14 33.57
C THR A 102 15.78 18.60 34.62
N LEU A 103 16.31 19.82 34.47
CA LEU A 103 17.07 20.45 35.54
C LEU A 103 16.06 20.98 36.56
N ASP A 104 16.14 20.52 37.80
CA ASP A 104 15.40 21.13 38.91
C ASP A 104 15.97 22.53 39.13
N CYS A 105 15.25 23.56 38.68
CA CYS A 105 15.58 24.93 39.03
C CYS A 105 15.09 25.19 40.46
N PRO A 106 15.94 25.73 41.36
CA PRO A 106 15.50 26.15 42.68
C PRO A 106 14.39 27.20 42.58
N GLU A 107 13.40 27.14 43.49
CA GLU A 107 12.25 28.06 43.58
C GLU A 107 12.75 29.52 43.58
N GLY A 108 12.71 30.18 42.40
CA GLY A 108 13.12 31.58 42.27
C GLY A 108 13.84 31.96 40.96
N MET A 109 14.27 31.02 40.11
CA MET A 109 14.86 31.35 38.80
C MET A 109 13.88 31.15 37.65
N ILE A 110 13.38 32.26 37.09
CA ILE A 110 12.62 32.32 35.84
C ILE A 110 13.62 32.15 34.69
N TYR A 111 13.48 31.10 33.88
CA TYR A 111 14.24 30.97 32.64
C TYR A 111 13.73 32.03 31.64
N PRO A 112 14.60 32.79 30.96
CA PRO A 112 14.16 33.63 29.85
C PRO A 112 13.75 32.71 28.70
N ILE A 113 12.45 32.74 28.37
CA ILE A 113 11.94 32.21 27.10
C ILE A 113 12.56 33.02 25.95
N THR A 114 13.42 32.37 25.16
CA THR A 114 13.69 32.81 23.77
C THR A 114 12.90 31.91 22.83
#